data_AF-A0AAD7MKM7-F1
#
_entry.id   AF-A0AAD7MKM7-F1
#
_cell.length_a   1.000
_cell.length_b   1.000
_cell.length_c   1.000
_cell.angle_alpha   90.00
_cell.angle_beta   90.00
_cell.angle_gamma   90.00
#
_symmetry.space_group_name_H-M   'P 1'
#
loop_
_entity.id
_entity.type
_entity.pdbx_description
1 polymer ?
#
loop_
_entity_poly.entity_id
_entity_poly.type
_entity_poly.pdbx_seq_one_letter_code
_entity_poly.pdbx_strand_id
1 'polypeptide(L)'
;MESRPLPPNPDPGATEILVYQNVIAFLSNACLQTSQNADKVQGVQRTLDSYLLSMSSESLVGAIVNSLGHRTMLLELCSQLGLANDPTLRTALRTDGEQLAAHSVSMFESNSLETAVLGLEGDSAQRFMDAVQDALDKGFLMAHEQSSKARRIIRKLSESCD
;
A
#
# COMPACT_ATOMS: atom_id res chain seq x y z
N MET A 1 -41.71 -5.19 22.64
CA MET A 1 -40.89 -5.59 21.47
C MET A 1 -39.96 -4.44 21.18
N GLU A 2 -38.76 -4.48 21.76
CA GLU A 2 -37.76 -3.43 21.59
C GLU A 2 -37.01 -3.68 20.28
N SER A 3 -37.15 -2.76 19.32
CA SER A 3 -36.38 -2.77 18.08
C SER A 3 -34.92 -2.51 18.40
N ARG A 4 -34.06 -3.50 18.18
CA ARG A 4 -32.60 -3.32 18.21
C ARG A 4 -32.19 -2.35 17.10
N PRO A 5 -31.26 -1.41 17.36
CA PRO A 5 -30.68 -0.60 16.30
C PRO A 5 -29.96 -1.51 15.31
N LEU A 6 -30.17 -1.28 14.01
CA LEU A 6 -29.37 -1.89 12.97
C LEU A 6 -27.90 -1.44 13.13
N PRO A 7 -26.92 -2.32 12.91
CA PRO A 7 -25.53 -1.90 12.85
C PRO A 7 -25.35 -0.84 11.75
N PRO A 8 -24.45 0.14 11.93
CA PRO A 8 -24.15 1.11 10.89
C PRO A 8 -23.72 0.36 9.62
N ASN A 9 -24.28 0.74 8.48
CA ASN A 9 -23.81 0.25 7.19
C ASN A 9 -22.30 0.49 7.09
N PRO A 10 -21.49 -0.50 6.68
CA PRO A 10 -20.09 -0.26 6.39
C PRO A 10 -20.00 0.84 5.34
N ASP A 11 -19.16 1.84 5.61
CA ASP A 11 -18.92 2.95 4.70
C ASP A 11 -18.46 2.38 3.35
N PRO A 12 -19.18 2.61 2.24
CA PRO A 12 -18.81 2.09 0.92
C PRO A 12 -17.47 2.65 0.40
N GLY A 13 -16.83 3.57 1.13
CA GLY A 13 -15.46 4.04 0.88
C GLY A 13 -14.34 3.23 1.56
N ALA A 14 -14.64 2.33 2.49
CA ALA A 14 -13.64 1.56 3.23
C ALA A 14 -13.28 0.25 2.52
N THR A 15 -12.75 0.33 1.30
CA THR A 15 -12.08 -0.83 0.71
C THR A 15 -10.75 -1.01 1.44
N GLU A 16 -10.74 -1.87 2.44
CA GLU A 16 -9.52 -2.36 3.07
C GLU A 16 -8.75 -3.15 2.02
N ILE A 17 -7.50 -2.75 1.77
CA ILE A 17 -6.63 -3.46 0.85
C ILE A 17 -5.35 -3.86 1.56
N LEU A 18 -4.88 -5.06 1.25
CA LEU A 18 -3.54 -5.47 1.64
C LEU A 18 -2.62 -5.23 0.45
N VAL A 19 -1.71 -4.27 0.57
CA VAL A 19 -0.63 -4.02 -0.41
C VAL A 19 0.55 -4.96 -0.14
N TYR A 20 1.38 -5.20 -1.14
CA TYR A 20 2.56 -6.08 -1.05
C TYR A 20 2.30 -7.56 -0.72
N GLN A 21 1.14 -8.10 -1.11
CA GLN A 21 0.76 -9.49 -0.82
C GLN A 21 1.78 -10.50 -1.38
N ASN A 22 2.34 -10.22 -2.55
CA ASN A 22 3.28 -11.15 -3.19
C ASN A 22 4.62 -11.18 -2.43
N VAL A 23 5.12 -10.03 -2.00
CA VAL A 23 6.34 -9.96 -1.17
C VAL A 23 6.13 -10.58 0.20
N ILE A 24 4.96 -10.37 0.82
CA ILE A 24 4.58 -11.02 2.07
C ILE A 24 4.58 -12.54 1.90
N ALA A 25 3.91 -13.06 0.88
CA ALA A 25 3.86 -14.50 0.62
C ALA A 25 5.26 -15.09 0.38
N PHE A 26 6.10 -14.35 -0.35
CA PHE A 26 7.50 -14.71 -0.55
C PHE A 26 8.27 -14.81 0.78
N LEU A 27 8.17 -13.80 1.64
CA LEU A 27 8.82 -13.78 2.96
C LEU A 27 8.33 -14.90 3.87
N SER A 28 7.02 -15.14 3.93
CA SER A 28 6.43 -16.22 4.71
C SER A 28 6.95 -17.59 4.27
N ASN A 29 6.99 -17.83 2.95
CA ASN A 29 7.55 -19.06 2.41
C ASN A 29 9.05 -19.22 2.72
N ALA A 30 9.81 -18.13 2.63
CA ALA A 30 11.23 -18.17 2.96
C ALA A 30 11.47 -18.46 4.45
N CYS A 31 10.64 -17.92 5.35
CA CYS A 31 10.71 -18.24 6.77
C CYS A 31 10.44 -19.73 7.05
N LEU A 32 9.47 -20.34 6.36
CA LEU A 32 9.16 -21.77 6.50
C LEU A 32 10.28 -22.69 5.98
N GLN A 33 10.99 -22.28 4.93
CA GLN A 33 12.03 -23.09 4.30
C GLN A 33 13.41 -22.92 4.96
N THR A 34 13.62 -21.84 5.71
CA THR A 34 14.90 -21.54 6.33
C THR A 34 15.06 -22.30 7.66
N SER A 35 15.85 -23.37 7.63
CA SER A 35 16.19 -24.18 8.81
C SER A 35 17.42 -23.70 9.57
N GLN A 36 18.20 -22.77 8.98
CA GLN A 36 19.38 -22.17 9.61
C GLN A 36 19.01 -20.85 10.30
N ASN A 37 19.59 -20.57 11.48
CA ASN A 37 19.32 -19.35 12.27
C ASN A 37 17.84 -19.20 12.70
N ALA A 38 17.29 -20.23 13.35
CA ALA A 38 15.90 -20.28 13.81
C ALA A 38 15.47 -19.04 14.62
N ASP A 39 16.32 -18.52 15.51
CA ASP A 39 16.03 -17.32 16.30
C ASP A 39 15.83 -16.08 15.43
N LYS A 40 16.64 -15.94 14.37
CA LYS A 40 16.56 -14.83 13.41
C LYS A 40 15.29 -14.94 12.58
N VAL A 41 14.98 -16.14 12.07
CA VAL A 41 13.75 -16.42 11.31
C VAL A 41 12.52 -16.13 12.17
N GLN A 42 12.51 -16.55 13.43
CA GLN A 42 11.40 -16.30 14.34
C GLN A 42 11.24 -14.82 14.69
N GLY A 43 12.34 -14.05 14.72
CA GLY A 43 12.30 -12.59 14.87
C GLY A 43 11.69 -11.90 13.65
N VAL A 44 12.11 -12.30 12.44
CA VAL A 44 11.55 -11.79 11.18
C VAL A 44 10.07 -12.12 11.07
N GLN A 45 9.67 -13.36 11.38
CA GLN A 45 8.28 -13.79 11.30
C GLN A 45 7.38 -13.03 12.27
N ARG A 46 7.80 -12.84 13.53
CA ARG A 46 7.06 -11.99 14.47
C ARG A 46 6.89 -10.55 13.99
N THR A 47 7.94 -9.99 13.37
CA THR A 47 7.87 -8.63 12.80
C THR A 47 6.89 -8.58 11.63
N LEU A 48 6.93 -9.57 10.74
CA LEU A 48 6.01 -9.69 9.61
C LEU A 48 4.55 -9.85 10.07
N ASP A 49 4.28 -10.70 11.07
CA ASP A 49 2.94 -10.92 11.63
C ASP A 49 2.39 -9.65 12.27
N SER A 50 3.21 -8.95 13.06
CA SER A 50 2.82 -7.65 13.65
C SER A 50 2.49 -6.62 12.57
N TYR A 51 3.20 -6.66 11.44
CA TYR A 51 2.98 -5.72 10.35
C TYR A 51 1.73 -6.03 9.55
N LEU A 52 1.48 -7.31 9.29
CA LEU A 52 0.26 -7.79 8.63
C LEU A 52 -1.00 -7.34 9.37
N LEU A 53 -0.98 -7.43 10.71
CA LEU A 53 -2.08 -6.94 11.54
C LEU A 53 -2.31 -5.44 11.35
N SER A 54 -1.24 -4.63 11.33
CA SER A 54 -1.33 -3.19 11.08
C SER A 54 -1.92 -2.89 9.70
N MET A 55 -1.37 -3.50 8.65
CA MET A 55 -1.77 -3.25 7.26
C MET A 55 -3.20 -3.69 6.96
N SER A 56 -3.67 -4.78 7.59
CA SER A 56 -5.03 -5.30 7.36
C SER A 56 -6.15 -4.35 7.79
N SER A 57 -5.82 -3.31 8.57
CA SER A 57 -6.77 -2.28 9.02
C SER A 57 -6.69 -0.98 8.22
N GLU A 58 -5.83 -0.91 7.20
CA GLU A 58 -5.61 0.32 6.46
C GLU A 58 -6.64 0.52 5.34
N SER A 59 -7.18 1.73 5.27
CA SER A 59 -7.94 2.18 4.10
C SER A 59 -7.04 2.22 2.87
N LEU A 60 -7.64 2.15 1.68
CA LEU A 60 -6.95 2.31 0.41
C LEU A 60 -6.04 3.56 0.35
N VAL A 61 -6.50 4.70 0.85
CA VAL A 61 -5.68 5.94 0.87
C VAL A 61 -4.49 5.77 1.82
N GLY A 62 -4.71 5.20 3.02
CA GLY A 62 -3.65 4.90 3.97
C GLY A 62 -2.59 3.96 3.37
N ALA A 63 -3.03 2.87 2.75
CA ALA A 63 -2.14 1.89 2.13
C ALA A 63 -1.29 2.50 1.00
N ILE A 64 -1.82 3.46 0.24
CA ILE A 64 -1.06 4.20 -0.79
C ILE A 64 -0.06 5.15 -0.13
N VAL A 65 -0.50 5.97 0.83
CA VAL A 65 0.36 6.93 1.57
C VAL A 65 1.53 6.22 2.24
N ASN A 66 1.29 5.06 2.84
CA ASN A 66 2.28 4.30 3.59
C ASN A 66 3.05 3.28 2.73
N SER A 67 2.72 3.15 1.45
CA SER A 67 3.27 2.13 0.53
C SER A 67 4.80 2.10 0.53
N LEU A 68 5.47 3.26 0.47
CA LEU A 68 6.93 3.34 0.50
C LEU A 68 7.50 2.83 1.84
N GLY A 69 6.82 3.13 2.96
CA GLY A 69 7.17 2.63 4.28
C GLY A 69 7.05 1.11 4.35
N HIS A 70 5.91 0.56 3.91
CA HIS A 70 5.71 -0.89 3.80
C HIS A 70 6.78 -1.56 2.93
N ARG A 71 7.08 -0.99 1.77
CA ARG A 71 8.13 -1.51 0.88
C ARG A 71 9.48 -1.54 1.57
N THR A 72 9.87 -0.45 2.23
CA THR A 72 11.17 -0.32 2.90
C THR A 72 11.33 -1.39 3.99
N MET A 73 10.32 -1.55 4.84
CA MET A 73 10.32 -2.55 5.91
C MET A 73 10.41 -3.97 5.33
N LEU A 74 9.59 -4.31 4.33
CA LEU A 74 9.60 -5.64 3.72
C LEU A 74 10.96 -5.95 3.06
N LEU A 75 11.58 -4.97 2.42
CA LEU A 75 12.93 -5.12 1.85
C LEU A 75 14.00 -5.31 2.93
N GLU A 76 13.86 -4.65 4.08
CA GLU A 76 14.74 -4.84 5.23
C GLU A 76 14.62 -6.27 5.77
N LEU A 77 13.40 -6.81 5.93
CA LEU A 77 13.20 -8.20 6.31
C LEU A 77 13.79 -9.18 5.29
N CYS A 78 13.63 -8.91 3.99
CA CYS A 78 14.28 -9.70 2.94
C CYS A 78 15.81 -9.68 3.08
N SER A 79 16.40 -8.51 3.34
CA SER A 79 17.83 -8.35 3.57
C SER A 79 18.31 -9.13 4.79
N GLN A 80 17.56 -9.09 5.89
CA GLN A 80 17.86 -9.89 7.08
C GLN A 80 17.89 -11.39 6.77
N LEU A 81 17.04 -11.88 5.88
CA LEU A 81 17.06 -13.28 5.44
C LEU A 81 18.09 -13.59 4.33
N GLY A 82 18.86 -12.59 3.86
CA GLY A 82 19.81 -12.77 2.76
C GLY A 82 19.16 -12.87 1.37
N LEU A 83 17.90 -12.45 1.25
CA LEU A 83 17.06 -12.59 0.05
C LEU A 83 17.03 -11.33 -0.82
N ALA A 84 17.79 -10.29 -0.48
CA ALA A 84 17.75 -8.99 -1.17
C ALA A 84 17.99 -9.08 -2.69
N ASN A 85 18.72 -10.10 -3.15
CA ASN A 85 19.04 -10.32 -4.56
C ASN A 85 18.22 -11.45 -5.22
N ASP A 86 17.23 -12.01 -4.53
CA ASP A 86 16.42 -13.11 -5.03
C ASP A 86 15.59 -12.67 -6.27
N PRO A 87 15.67 -13.38 -7.41
CA PRO A 87 14.86 -13.07 -8.60
C PRO A 87 13.35 -13.13 -8.36
N THR A 88 12.90 -13.99 -7.44
CA THR A 88 11.50 -14.14 -7.02
C THR A 88 11.03 -12.89 -6.29
N LEU A 89 11.87 -12.33 -5.41
CA LEU A 89 11.59 -11.05 -4.75
C LEU A 89 11.37 -9.93 -5.78
N ARG A 90 12.22 -9.85 -6.82
CA ARG A 90 12.05 -8.85 -7.90
C ARG A 90 10.73 -9.00 -8.63
N THR A 91 10.32 -10.24 -8.88
CA THR A 91 9.04 -10.55 -9.54
C THR A 91 7.87 -10.14 -8.66
N ALA A 92 7.91 -10.51 -7.37
CA ALA A 92 6.90 -10.12 -6.39
C ALA A 92 6.75 -8.60 -6.27
N LEU A 93 7.87 -7.88 -6.16
CA LEU A 93 7.89 -6.41 -6.09
C LEU A 93 7.29 -5.75 -7.34
N ARG A 94 7.55 -6.30 -8.53
CA ARG A 94 6.97 -5.79 -9.78
C ARG A 94 5.46 -5.97 -9.78
N THR A 95 4.99 -7.18 -9.47
CA THR A 95 3.55 -7.48 -9.42
C THR A 95 2.82 -6.64 -8.39
N ASP A 96 3.39 -6.49 -7.19
CA ASP A 96 2.81 -5.62 -6.16
C ASP A 96 2.81 -4.14 -6.57
N GLY A 97 3.83 -3.68 -7.31
CA GLY A 97 3.87 -2.32 -7.88
C GLY A 97 2.78 -2.08 -8.91
N GLU A 98 2.52 -3.04 -9.80
CA GLU A 98 1.42 -2.99 -10.77
C GLU A 98 0.05 -2.95 -10.07
N GLN A 99 -0.14 -3.76 -9.02
CA GLN A 99 -1.36 -3.76 -8.22
C GLN A 99 -1.58 -2.43 -7.49
N LEU A 100 -0.53 -1.89 -6.86
CA LEU A 100 -0.60 -0.59 -6.19
C LEU A 100 -0.98 0.53 -7.17
N ALA A 101 -0.46 0.48 -8.40
CA ALA A 101 -0.84 1.43 -9.42
C ALA A 101 -2.30 1.26 -9.88
N ALA A 102 -2.78 0.03 -10.05
CA ALA A 102 -4.19 -0.25 -10.36
C ALA A 102 -5.13 0.25 -9.24
N HIS A 103 -4.73 0.08 -7.98
CA HIS A 103 -5.43 0.65 -6.84
C HIS A 103 -5.47 2.19 -6.88
N SER A 104 -4.34 2.81 -7.25
CA SER A 104 -4.27 4.26 -7.44
C SER A 104 -5.19 4.74 -8.57
N VAL A 105 -5.31 3.98 -9.66
CA VAL A 105 -6.28 4.24 -10.74
C VAL A 105 -7.72 4.20 -10.20
N SER A 106 -8.10 3.13 -9.51
CA SER A 106 -9.47 2.97 -9.01
C SER A 106 -9.88 4.09 -8.03
N MET A 107 -8.91 4.62 -7.29
CA MET A 107 -9.10 5.76 -6.41
C MET A 107 -9.43 7.03 -7.18
N PHE A 108 -8.80 7.25 -8.34
CA PHE A 108 -9.15 8.36 -9.22
C PHE A 108 -10.51 8.16 -9.91
N GLU A 109 -11.02 6.95 -10.03
CA GLU A 109 -12.35 6.74 -10.62
C GLU A 109 -13.49 6.96 -9.61
N SER A 110 -13.18 6.95 -8.30
CA SER A 110 -14.17 7.09 -7.22
C SER A 110 -14.22 8.51 -6.62
N ASN A 111 -15.42 9.11 -6.58
CA ASN A 111 -15.64 10.43 -5.98
C ASN A 111 -15.54 10.42 -4.43
N SER A 112 -15.84 9.30 -3.77
CA SER A 112 -15.72 9.20 -2.31
C SER A 112 -14.25 9.23 -1.88
N LEU A 113 -13.40 8.54 -2.62
CA LEU A 113 -11.96 8.50 -2.36
C LEU A 113 -11.27 9.81 -2.71
N GLU A 114 -11.73 10.55 -3.74
CA GLU A 114 -11.23 11.90 -4.02
C GLU A 114 -11.38 12.82 -2.80
N THR A 115 -12.47 12.72 -2.04
CA THR A 115 -12.68 13.52 -0.82
C THR A 115 -11.69 13.15 0.28
N ALA A 116 -11.49 11.84 0.50
CA ALA A 116 -10.53 11.35 1.50
C ALA A 116 -9.09 11.76 1.16
N VAL A 117 -8.72 11.70 -0.12
CA VAL A 117 -7.41 12.13 -0.61
C VAL A 117 -7.23 13.63 -0.41
N LEU A 118 -8.21 14.46 -0.77
CA LEU A 118 -8.12 15.92 -0.61
C LEU A 118 -8.12 16.38 0.85
N GLY A 119 -8.51 15.51 1.79
CA GLY A 119 -8.39 15.75 3.23
C GLY A 119 -7.03 15.36 3.81
N LEU A 120 -6.08 14.89 3.01
CA LEU A 120 -4.72 14.64 3.48
C LEU A 120 -3.99 15.97 3.73
N GLU A 121 -3.22 16.02 4.82
CA GLU A 121 -2.45 17.18 5.23
C GLU A 121 -1.00 16.77 5.57
N GLY A 122 -0.08 17.74 5.52
CA GLY A 122 1.31 17.59 5.93
C GLY A 122 2.04 16.42 5.24
N ASP A 123 2.76 15.62 6.03
CA ASP A 123 3.55 14.48 5.55
C ASP A 123 2.72 13.47 4.75
N SER A 124 1.46 13.24 5.11
CA SER A 124 0.59 12.27 4.45
C SER A 124 0.21 12.74 3.04
N ALA A 125 -0.04 14.04 2.86
CA ALA A 125 -0.28 14.63 1.54
C ALA A 125 0.96 14.55 0.66
N GLN A 126 2.14 14.87 1.21
CA GLN A 126 3.40 14.78 0.46
C GLN A 126 3.68 13.35 0.00
N ARG A 127 3.59 12.36 0.91
CA ARG A 127 3.80 10.95 0.57
C ARG A 127 2.82 10.44 -0.48
N PHE A 128 1.57 10.90 -0.42
CA PHE A 128 0.59 10.59 -1.44
C PHE A 128 1.00 11.16 -2.81
N MET A 129 1.37 12.44 -2.87
CA MET A 129 1.79 13.09 -4.11
C MET A 129 3.02 12.38 -4.71
N ASP A 130 4.00 12.03 -3.89
CA ASP A 130 5.20 11.29 -4.31
C ASP A 130 4.84 9.92 -4.90
N ALA A 131 3.93 9.18 -4.27
CA ALA A 131 3.46 7.88 -4.75
C ALA A 131 2.74 7.98 -6.11
N VAL A 132 1.87 8.98 -6.27
CA VAL A 132 1.16 9.21 -7.54
C VAL A 132 2.11 9.67 -8.64
N GLN A 133 3.07 10.53 -8.31
CA GLN A 133 4.08 10.99 -9.27
C GLN A 133 4.98 9.83 -9.74
N ASP A 134 5.42 8.96 -8.83
CA ASP A 134 6.17 7.74 -9.19
C ASP A 134 5.35 6.81 -10.11
N ALA A 135 4.05 6.68 -9.87
CA ALA A 135 3.16 5.91 -10.74
C ALA A 135 2.98 6.54 -12.14
N LEU A 136 2.96 7.88 -12.23
CA LEU A 136 2.97 8.63 -13.50
C LEU A 136 4.27 8.41 -14.26
N ASP A 137 5.41 8.55 -13.57
CA ASP A 137 6.75 8.47 -14.17
C ASP A 137 7.07 7.08 -14.69
N LYS A 138 6.59 6.04 -13.99
CA LYS A 138 6.69 4.63 -14.42
C LYS A 138 5.68 4.25 -15.50
N GLY A 139 4.78 5.16 -15.86
CA GLY A 139 3.80 4.93 -16.91
C GLY A 139 2.69 3.96 -16.52
N PHE A 140 2.35 3.86 -15.23
CA PHE A 140 1.22 3.02 -14.83
C PHE A 140 -0.13 3.73 -15.03
N LEU A 141 -0.15 5.07 -15.10
CA LEU A 141 -1.33 5.90 -15.36
C LEU A 141 -1.35 6.42 -16.81
N MET A 142 -1.31 5.51 -17.78
CA MET A 142 -1.16 5.83 -19.21
C MET A 142 -2.43 6.35 -19.88
N ALA A 143 -3.62 6.04 -19.35
CA ALA A 143 -4.85 6.58 -19.92
C ALA A 143 -4.92 8.10 -19.69
N HIS A 144 -5.23 8.86 -20.75
CA HIS A 144 -5.23 10.32 -20.73
C HIS A 144 -6.11 10.89 -19.59
N GLU A 145 -7.27 10.27 -19.35
CA GLU A 145 -8.19 10.67 -18.28
C GLU A 145 -7.60 10.45 -16.88
N GLN A 146 -6.95 9.31 -16.67
CA GLN A 146 -6.30 8.95 -15.39
C GLN A 146 -5.13 9.89 -15.10
N SER A 147 -4.27 10.13 -16.10
CA SER A 147 -3.14 11.07 -15.98
C SER A 147 -3.60 12.50 -15.69
N SER A 148 -4.64 12.96 -16.38
CA SER A 148 -5.21 14.30 -16.17
C SER A 148 -5.81 14.44 -14.76
N LYS A 149 -6.56 13.43 -14.29
CA LYS A 149 -7.17 13.45 -12.96
C LYS A 149 -6.13 13.34 -11.83
N ALA A 150 -5.12 12.48 -11.98
CA ALA A 150 -4.00 12.38 -11.06
C ALA A 150 -3.28 13.72 -10.91
N ARG A 151 -2.95 14.39 -12.03
CA ARG A 151 -2.32 15.71 -12.04
C ARG A 151 -3.22 16.79 -11.41
N ARG A 152 -4.53 16.73 -11.62
CA ARG A 152 -5.50 17.65 -10.99
C ARG A 152 -5.49 17.49 -9.47
N ILE A 153 -5.48 16.26 -8.97
CA ILE A 153 -5.48 15.98 -7.53
C ILE A 153 -4.16 16.40 -6.89
N ILE A 154 -3.02 16.11 -7.52
CA ILE A 154 -1.71 16.60 -7.07
C ILE A 154 -1.74 18.13 -6.93
N ARG A 155 -2.24 18.85 -7.95
CA ARG A 155 -2.34 20.31 -7.90
C ARG A 155 -3.21 20.81 -6.75
N LYS A 156 -4.39 20.22 -6.56
CA LYS A 156 -5.28 20.59 -5.44
C LYS A 156 -4.61 20.34 -4.10
N LEU A 157 -3.94 19.21 -3.93
CA LEU A 157 -3.21 18.89 -2.69
C LEU A 157 -2.06 19.86 -2.44
N SER A 158 -1.29 20.21 -3.47
CA SER A 158 -0.23 21.20 -3.32
C SER A 158 -0.78 22.58 -2.93
N GLU A 159 -1.90 23.01 -3.52
CA GLU A 159 -2.55 24.29 -3.19
C GLU A 159 -3.09 24.32 -1.75
N SER A 160 -3.45 23.16 -1.18
CA SER A 160 -3.92 23.03 0.20
C SER A 160 -2.79 22.90 1.23
N CYS A 161 -1.56 22.59 0.80
CA CYS A 161 -0.41 22.37 1.68
C CYS A 161 0.53 23.58 1.78
N ASP A 162 0.36 24.59 0.92
CA ASP A 162 1.01 25.92 0.99
C ASP A 162 0.31 26.85 2.00
#